data_AF-A0A344LWM7-F1
#
_entry.id   AF-A0A344LWM7-F1
#
_cell.length_a   1.000
_cell.length_b   1.000
_cell.length_c   1.000
_cell.angle_alpha   90.00
_cell.angle_beta   90.00
_cell.angle_gamma   90.00
#
_symmetry.space_group_name_H-M   'P 1'
#
loop_
_entity.id
_entity.type
_entity.pdbx_description
1 polymer ?
#
loop_
_entity_poly.entity_id
_entity_poly.type
_entity_poly.pdbx_seq_one_letter_code
_entity_poly.pdbx_strand_id
1 'polypeptide(L)'
;MRNILRGILITTVYYVVIYFIIIYAFKSFPAAGGPSEAVFIMFGLALLSVILLIYNLVKLIKGDWAQIYFIITHIIAMIIVFEIVSNH
;
A
#
# COMPACT_ATOMS: atom_id res chain seq x y z
N MET A 1 -16.76 -7.92 -15.21
CA MET A 1 -15.29 -7.89 -15.45
C MET A 1 -14.69 -6.49 -15.57
N ARG A 2 -15.28 -5.54 -16.33
CA ARG A 2 -14.71 -4.17 -16.51
C ARG A 2 -14.41 -3.42 -15.20
N ASN A 3 -15.27 -3.56 -14.19
CA ASN A 3 -15.10 -2.91 -12.88
C ASN A 3 -14.00 -3.54 -12.01
N ILE A 4 -13.77 -4.86 -12.15
CA ILE A 4 -12.73 -5.58 -11.41
C ILE A 4 -11.35 -5.18 -11.95
N LEU A 5 -11.22 -5.14 -13.27
CA LEU A 5 -9.95 -4.82 -13.96
C LEU A 5 -9.53 -3.36 -13.71
N ARG A 6 -10.50 -2.43 -13.73
CA ARG A 6 -10.28 -1.04 -13.30
C ARG A 6 -9.85 -0.94 -11.84
N GLY A 7 -10.42 -1.80 -11.01
CA GLY A 7 -10.10 -1.92 -9.59
C GLY A 7 -8.66 -2.30 -9.32
N ILE A 8 -8.25 -3.44 -9.88
CA ILE A 8 -6.88 -3.95 -9.82
C ILE A 8 -5.91 -2.89 -10.32
N LEU A 9 -6.20 -2.26 -11.47
CA LEU A 9 -5.34 -1.20 -12.04
C LEU A 9 -5.17 -0.02 -11.08
N ILE A 10 -6.25 0.48 -10.47
CA ILE A 10 -6.18 1.59 -9.51
C ILE A 10 -5.35 1.19 -8.28
N THR A 11 -5.52 -0.04 -7.77
CA THR A 11 -4.74 -0.55 -6.64
C THR A 11 -3.25 -0.65 -6.98
N THR A 12 -2.91 -1.20 -8.15
CA THR A 12 -1.51 -1.27 -8.62
C THR A 12 -0.89 0.12 -8.76
N VAL A 13 -1.60 1.08 -9.38
CA VAL A 13 -1.12 2.46 -9.52
C VAL A 13 -0.90 3.12 -8.16
N TYR A 14 -1.83 2.95 -7.23
CA TYR A 14 -1.71 3.45 -5.86
C TYR A 14 -0.43 2.94 -5.19
N TYR A 15 -0.12 1.64 -5.31
CA TYR A 15 1.09 1.06 -4.74
C TYR A 15 2.38 1.54 -5.41
N VAL A 16 2.37 1.71 -6.73
CA VAL A 16 3.51 2.30 -7.46
C VAL A 16 3.78 3.74 -6.98
N VAL A 17 2.73 4.53 -6.76
CA VAL A 17 2.86 5.91 -6.23
C VAL A 17 3.44 5.88 -4.81
N ILE A 18 2.93 5.01 -3.94
CA ILE A 18 3.47 4.81 -2.58
C ILE A 18 4.95 4.48 -2.62
N TYR A 19 5.35 3.56 -3.50
CA TYR A 19 6.74 3.16 -3.65
C TYR A 19 7.66 4.35 -3.99
N PHE A 20 7.26 5.19 -4.95
CA PHE A 20 8.02 6.40 -5.27
C PHE A 20 8.08 7.37 -4.08
N ILE A 21 6.96 7.58 -3.38
CA ILE A 21 6.92 8.46 -2.19
C ILE A 21 7.92 7.97 -1.13
N ILE A 22 7.95 6.67 -0.85
CA ILE A 22 8.87 6.08 0.12
C ILE A 22 10.33 6.35 -0.27
N ILE A 23 10.71 6.08 -1.53
CA ILE A 23 12.08 6.32 -2.01
C ILE A 23 12.47 7.79 -1.92
N TYR A 24 11.59 8.69 -2.36
CA TYR A 24 11.88 10.12 -2.33
C TYR A 24 11.93 10.66 -0.89
N ALA A 25 11.10 10.14 0.01
CA ALA A 25 11.14 10.49 1.43
C ALA A 25 12.46 10.07 2.07
N PHE A 26 12.92 8.83 1.84
CA PHE A 26 14.20 8.37 2.37
C PHE A 26 15.41 9.11 1.80
N LYS A 27 15.36 9.50 0.51
CA LYS A 27 16.41 10.32 -0.11
C LYS A 27 16.45 11.75 0.44
N SER A 28 15.28 12.34 0.71
CA SER A 28 15.17 13.74 1.15
C SER A 28 15.44 13.92 2.64
N PHE A 29 15.20 12.89 3.45
CA PHE A 29 15.35 12.92 4.91
C PHE A 29 16.29 11.82 5.39
N PRO A 30 17.61 11.93 5.13
CA PRO A 30 18.59 10.97 5.64
C PRO A 30 18.55 10.94 7.18
N ALA A 31 18.50 9.74 7.75
CA ALA A 31 18.27 9.54 9.18
C ALA A 31 19.43 10.07 10.04
N ALA A 32 19.28 11.29 10.57
CA ALA A 32 20.24 11.93 11.47
C ALA A 32 20.04 11.54 12.95
N GLY A 33 19.81 10.25 13.23
CA GLY A 33 19.81 9.71 14.60
C GLY A 33 18.50 9.81 15.41
N GLY A 34 17.40 10.30 14.84
CA GLY A 34 16.03 10.21 15.40
C GLY A 34 15.07 9.51 14.42
N PRO A 35 13.79 9.25 14.79
CA PRO A 35 12.80 8.79 13.82
C PRO A 35 12.66 9.87 12.74
N SER A 36 13.27 9.62 11.58
CA SER A 36 13.26 10.58 10.49
C SER A 36 11.83 10.83 10.05
N GLU A 37 11.56 11.99 9.46
CA GLU A 37 10.25 12.31 8.88
C GLU A 37 9.78 11.22 7.89
N ALA A 38 10.74 10.51 7.26
CA ALA A 38 10.48 9.31 6.47
C ALA A 38 9.80 8.17 7.25
N VAL A 39 10.14 7.95 8.53
CA VAL A 39 9.48 6.95 9.40
C VAL A 39 8.03 7.34 9.66
N PHE A 40 7.73 8.62 9.89
CA PHE A 40 6.35 9.09 10.06
C PHE A 40 5.53 8.97 8.77
N ILE A 41 6.13 9.28 7.62
CA ILE A 41 5.52 9.08 6.31
C ILE A 41 5.23 7.59 6.08
N MET A 42 6.19 6.71 6.38
CA MET A 42 6.01 5.25 6.30
C MET A 42 4.90 4.76 7.23
N PHE A 43 4.83 5.26 8.45
CA PHE A 43 3.78 4.90 9.41
C PHE A 43 2.40 5.35 8.92
N GLY A 44 2.29 6.55 8.35
CA GLY A 44 1.05 7.05 7.74
C GLY A 44 0.61 6.20 6.55
N LEU A 45 1.54 5.77 5.70
CA LEU A 45 1.27 4.89 4.56
C LEU A 45 0.85 3.48 4.99
N ALA A 46 1.48 2.94 6.03
CA ALA A 46 1.10 1.66 6.62
C ALA A 46 -0.33 1.75 7.20
N LEU A 47 -0.64 2.81 7.94
CA LEU A 47 -1.97 3.03 8.52
C LEU A 47 -3.04 3.15 7.43
N LEU A 48 -2.78 3.91 6.36
CA LEU A 48 -3.70 4.04 5.23
C LEU A 48 -3.94 2.70 4.53
N SER A 49 -2.90 1.88 4.39
CA SER A 49 -3.02 0.53 3.79
C SER A 49 -3.90 -0.39 4.65
N VAL A 50 -3.73 -0.36 5.98
CA VAL A 50 -4.59 -1.11 6.92
C VAL A 50 -6.05 -0.65 6.81
N ILE A 51 -6.31 0.65 6.76
CA ILE A 51 -7.68 1.20 6.63
C ILE A 51 -8.34 0.71 5.33
N LEU A 52 -7.61 0.74 4.20
CA LEU A 52 -8.11 0.26 2.91
C LEU A 52 -8.41 -1.25 2.93
N LEU A 53 -7.55 -2.04 3.57
CA LEU A 53 -7.76 -3.47 3.74
C LEU A 53 -9.03 -3.75 4.55
N ILE A 54 -9.21 -3.07 5.69
CA ILE A 54 -10.40 -3.19 6.54
C ILE A 54 -11.66 -2.80 5.76
N TYR A 55 -11.62 -1.69 5.01
CA TYR A 55 -12.75 -1.25 4.20
C TYR A 55 -13.19 -2.30 3.17
N ASN A 56 -12.24 -2.89 2.45
CA ASN A 56 -12.52 -3.92 1.46
C ASN A 56 -13.00 -5.23 2.11
N LEU A 57 -12.45 -5.60 3.27
CA LEU A 57 -12.93 -6.74 4.06
C LEU A 57 -14.38 -6.55 4.53
N VAL A 58 -14.75 -5.37 5.01
CA VAL A 58 -16.14 -5.06 5.41
C VAL A 58 -17.08 -5.18 4.22
N LYS A 59 -16.70 -4.68 3.05
CA LYS A 59 -17.50 -4.83 1.82
C LYS A 59 -17.60 -6.28 1.37
N LEU A 60 -16.53 -7.06 1.51
CA LEU A 60 -16.54 -8.49 1.22
C LEU A 60 -17.55 -9.22 2.11
N ILE A 61 -17.51 -8.97 3.43
CA ILE A 61 -18.44 -9.58 4.40
C ILE A 61 -19.90 -9.21 4.09
N LYS A 62 -20.14 -8.00 3.54
CA LYS A 62 -21.46 -7.55 3.07
C LYS A 62 -21.91 -8.17 1.74
N GLY A 63 -21.12 -9.08 1.15
CA GLY A 63 -21.49 -9.86 -0.04
C GLY A 63 -20.87 -9.36 -1.35
N ASP A 64 -20.01 -8.34 -1.33
CA ASP A 64 -19.28 -7.92 -2.53
C ASP A 64 -18.03 -8.78 -2.76
N TRP A 65 -18.22 -9.93 -3.42
CA TRP A 65 -17.16 -10.89 -3.72
C TRP A 65 -16.05 -10.35 -4.63
N ALA A 66 -16.28 -9.24 -5.35
CA ALA A 66 -15.24 -8.60 -6.16
C ALA A 66 -14.08 -8.07 -5.30
N GLN A 67 -14.32 -7.82 -4.01
CA GLN A 67 -13.31 -7.32 -3.08
C GLN A 67 -12.21 -8.35 -2.77
N ILE A 68 -12.43 -9.65 -3.01
CA ILE A 68 -11.38 -10.67 -2.86
C ILE A 68 -10.18 -10.35 -3.77
N TYR A 69 -10.44 -9.99 -5.03
CA TYR A 69 -9.38 -9.66 -5.98
C TYR A 69 -8.57 -8.44 -5.54
N PHE A 70 -9.23 -7.45 -4.93
CA PHE A 70 -8.56 -6.28 -4.37
C PHE A 70 -7.70 -6.63 -3.15
N ILE A 71 -8.23 -7.44 -2.23
CA ILE A 71 -7.51 -7.88 -1.04
C ILE A 71 -6.26 -8.67 -1.43
N ILE A 72 -6.39 -9.62 -2.37
CA ILE A 72 -5.26 -10.40 -2.86
C ILE A 72 -4.21 -9.49 -3.54
N THR A 73 -4.66 -8.59 -4.42
CA THR A 73 -3.77 -7.64 -5.11
C THR A 73 -3.03 -6.74 -4.12
N HIS A 74 -3.73 -6.27 -3.08
CA HIS A 74 -3.18 -5.45 -2.01
C HIS A 74 -2.12 -6.20 -1.21
N ILE A 75 -2.38 -7.46 -0.83
CA ILE A 75 -1.42 -8.31 -0.10
C ILE A 75 -0.16 -8.54 -0.95
N ILE A 76 -0.32 -8.91 -2.22
CA ILE A 76 0.82 -9.13 -3.13
C ILE A 76 1.66 -7.86 -3.26
N ALA A 77 1.02 -6.70 -3.46
CA ALA A 77 1.72 -5.43 -3.58
C ALA A 77 2.48 -5.06 -2.29
N MET A 78 1.88 -5.29 -1.12
CA MET A 78 2.56 -5.08 0.17
C MET A 78 3.78 -5.97 0.34
N ILE A 79 3.69 -7.25 -0.06
CA ILE A 79 4.84 -8.18 -0.02
C ILE A 79 5.97 -7.68 -0.91
N ILE A 80 5.66 -7.27 -2.15
CA ILE A 80 6.67 -6.73 -3.08
C ILE A 80 7.32 -5.46 -2.51
N VAL A 81 6.53 -4.53 -1.99
CA VAL A 81 7.05 -3.30 -1.38
C VAL A 81 7.92 -3.62 -0.17
N PHE A 82 7.47 -4.52 0.72
CA PHE A 82 8.24 -4.94 1.88
C PHE A 82 9.59 -5.54 1.48
N GLU A 83 9.60 -6.46 0.52
CA GLU A 83 10.81 -7.11 0.02
C GLU A 83 11.79 -6.09 -0.58
N ILE A 84 11.30 -5.06 -1.28
CA ILE A 84 12.18 -4.02 -1.83
C ILE A 84 12.75 -3.12 -0.71
N VAL A 85 11.96 -2.80 0.31
CA VAL A 85 12.44 -1.99 1.45
C VAL A 85 13.42 -2.78 2.32
N SER A 86 13.22 -4.08 2.53
CA SER A 86 14.11 -4.90 3.38
C SER A 86 15.46 -5.21 2.73
N ASN A 87 15.54 -5.16 1.40
CA ASN A 87 16.76 -5.41 0.63
C ASN A 87 17.57 -4.12 0.32
N HIS A 88 17.16 -2.97 0.86
CA HIS A 88 17.85 -1.68 0.77
C HIS A 88 18.29 -1.19 2.16
#